data_AF-A0A1Y4LYK7-F1
#
_entry.id   AF-A0A1Y4LYK7-F1
#
_cell.length_a   1.000
_cell.length_b   1.000
_cell.length_c   1.000
_cell.angle_alpha   90.00
_cell.angle_beta   90.00
_cell.angle_gamma   90.00
#
_symmetry.space_group_name_H-M   'P 1'
#
loop_
_entity.id
_entity.type
_entity.pdbx_description
1 polymer ?
#
loop_
_entity_poly.entity_id
_entity_poly.type
_entity_poly.pdbx_seq_one_letter_code
_entity_poly.pdbx_strand_id
1 'polypeptide(L)'
;MAWNTFWGAYDNTGPFSNVVLGGDPGATGPFGIPLTDAHNAGFGQGIEFTDNGNYGVTFKLNLVGYAVNDSQQYVPNLHYIPFGGTYDYILIVSTSNNNQASWNQIFNAKIFSHPGGANLCYGANWHVIAQSSQWSGFFQLPTDTTHVKIELRGEDATLPHENIYSIQQIIPEFKPWAIRKAKQWNSLNRPSGFFHIRKSGQWEDKSIMSGNETGQVNQGTSRIRKNNNWVGQGKVGN
;
A
#
# COMPACT_ATOMS: atom_id res chain seq x y z
N MET A 1 1.26 -12.88 3.20
CA MET A 1 0.75 -11.55 2.81
C MET A 1 1.84 -10.87 2.00
N ALA A 2 1.47 -9.99 1.06
CA ALA A 2 2.40 -9.45 0.09
C ALA A 2 2.77 -8.01 0.46
N TRP A 3 4.07 -7.73 0.51
CA TRP A 3 4.59 -6.38 0.56
C TRP A 3 4.41 -5.70 -0.80
N ASN A 4 4.21 -4.38 -0.78
CA ASN A 4 4.12 -3.53 -1.96
C ASN A 4 5.14 -2.41 -1.85
N THR A 5 5.62 -1.93 -2.99
CA THR A 5 6.44 -0.72 -3.08
C THR A 5 5.75 0.43 -2.37
N PHE A 6 6.48 1.15 -1.52
CA PHE A 6 6.01 2.36 -0.86
C PHE A 6 7.17 3.33 -0.68
N TRP A 7 6.96 4.61 -0.96
CA TRP A 7 7.94 5.63 -0.62
C TRP A 7 7.33 7.01 -0.44
N GLY A 8 8.09 7.87 0.24
CA GLY A 8 7.80 9.27 0.44
C GLY A 8 9.08 10.07 0.61
N ALA A 9 9.08 11.31 0.14
CA ALA A 9 10.26 12.17 0.18
C ALA A 9 10.09 13.31 1.20
N TYR A 10 11.23 13.77 1.70
CA TYR A 10 11.41 15.00 2.45
C TYR A 10 12.25 15.94 1.59
N ASP A 11 11.82 17.19 1.47
CA ASP A 11 12.55 18.18 0.66
C ASP A 11 13.82 18.65 1.36
N ASN A 12 14.87 18.80 0.58
CA ASN A 12 16.07 19.47 1.03
C ASN A 12 16.03 20.94 0.61
N THR A 13 15.96 21.86 1.57
CA THR A 13 16.19 23.29 1.30
C THR A 13 17.70 23.55 1.09
N GLY A 14 18.26 23.20 -0.09
CA GLY A 14 19.66 23.50 -0.42
C GLY A 14 20.28 22.70 -1.57
N PRO A 15 21.61 22.80 -1.81
CA PRO A 15 22.33 22.14 -2.91
C PRO A 15 22.56 20.63 -2.71
N PHE A 16 21.82 19.99 -1.82
CA PHE A 16 22.04 18.60 -1.39
C PHE A 16 20.89 17.68 -1.85
N SER A 17 21.14 16.37 -1.85
CA SER A 17 20.18 15.35 -2.30
C SER A 17 18.90 15.34 -1.44
N ASN A 18 17.78 15.00 -2.07
CA ASN A 18 16.51 14.73 -1.40
C ASN A 18 16.61 13.49 -0.51
N VAL A 19 15.88 13.45 0.60
CA VAL A 19 15.85 12.26 1.47
C VAL A 19 14.52 11.53 1.32
N VAL A 20 14.59 10.28 0.90
CA VAL A 20 13.44 9.39 0.70
C VAL A 20 13.39 8.37 1.82
N LEU A 21 12.21 8.15 2.39
CA LEU A 21 11.88 6.94 3.13
C LEU A 21 11.13 6.00 2.19
N GLY A 22 11.68 4.82 1.92
CA GLY A 22 11.08 3.91 0.96
C GLY A 22 11.42 2.44 1.18
N GLY A 23 10.72 1.58 0.45
CA GLY A 23 10.93 0.15 0.41
C GLY A 23 10.21 -0.49 -0.76
N ASP A 24 10.64 -1.70 -1.10
CA ASP A 24 10.09 -2.52 -2.18
C ASP A 24 10.27 -4.01 -1.83
N PRO A 25 9.31 -4.88 -2.20
CA PRO A 25 9.45 -6.33 -2.02
C PRO A 25 10.60 -6.95 -2.85
N GLY A 26 11.02 -6.31 -3.93
CA GLY A 26 12.08 -6.74 -4.81
C GLY A 26 13.47 -6.33 -4.35
N ALA A 27 14.50 -6.83 -5.06
CA ALA A 27 15.90 -6.57 -4.72
C ALA A 27 16.35 -5.12 -4.97
N THR A 28 15.57 -4.34 -5.72
CA THR A 28 15.86 -2.94 -6.05
C THR A 28 14.62 -2.08 -5.78
N GLY A 29 14.78 -1.06 -4.96
CA GLY A 29 13.71 -0.13 -4.60
C GLY A 29 13.60 1.10 -5.51
N PRO A 30 12.70 2.03 -5.19
CA PRO A 30 12.52 3.27 -5.94
C PRO A 30 13.84 4.04 -6.06
N PHE A 31 14.06 4.66 -7.23
CA PHE A 31 15.30 5.39 -7.56
C PHE A 31 16.56 4.53 -7.65
N GLY A 32 16.43 3.19 -7.67
CA GLY A 32 17.53 2.26 -7.92
C GLY A 32 18.32 1.86 -6.68
N ILE A 33 17.82 2.11 -5.47
CA ILE A 33 18.48 1.65 -4.24
C ILE A 33 18.51 0.11 -4.19
N PRO A 34 19.67 -0.54 -3.97
CA PRO A 34 19.71 -1.98 -3.73
C PRO A 34 19.16 -2.28 -2.33
N LEU A 35 18.24 -3.23 -2.23
CA LEU A 35 17.54 -3.56 -0.98
C LEU A 35 17.91 -4.94 -0.41
N THR A 36 18.73 -5.74 -1.09
CA THR A 36 19.09 -7.09 -0.63
C THR A 36 19.68 -7.09 0.78
N ASP A 37 20.63 -6.20 1.08
CA ASP A 37 21.24 -6.11 2.42
C ASP A 37 20.26 -5.57 3.46
N ALA A 38 19.42 -4.60 3.08
CA ALA A 38 18.36 -4.10 3.95
C ALA A 38 17.34 -5.19 4.30
N HIS A 39 16.93 -6.01 3.32
CA HIS A 39 16.02 -7.13 3.49
C HIS A 39 16.61 -8.20 4.41
N ASN A 40 17.90 -8.53 4.23
CA ASN A 40 18.61 -9.45 5.12
C ASN A 40 18.65 -8.95 6.57
N ALA A 41 18.63 -7.63 6.77
CA ALA A 41 18.53 -6.99 8.08
C ALA A 41 17.08 -6.79 8.59
N GLY A 42 16.06 -7.17 7.80
CA GLY A 42 14.65 -7.06 8.17
C GLY A 42 13.99 -5.71 7.87
N PHE A 43 14.59 -4.89 7.00
CA PHE A 43 14.11 -3.55 6.65
C PHE A 43 13.88 -3.39 5.13
N GLY A 44 13.23 -2.30 4.72
CA GLY A 44 13.08 -1.91 3.31
C GLY A 44 12.07 -2.72 2.50
N GLN A 45 11.11 -3.39 3.13
CA GLN A 45 10.10 -4.19 2.43
C GLN A 45 8.98 -3.34 1.78
N GLY A 46 8.74 -2.11 2.25
CA GLY A 46 7.70 -1.22 1.73
C GLY A 46 6.46 -1.17 2.63
N ILE A 47 5.26 -1.40 2.07
CA ILE A 47 3.99 -1.46 2.81
C ILE A 47 3.31 -2.82 2.70
N GLU A 48 2.81 -3.33 3.82
CA GLU A 48 1.98 -4.52 3.91
C GLU A 48 0.58 -4.14 4.41
N PHE A 49 -0.42 -4.86 3.90
CA PHE A 49 -1.80 -4.78 4.32
C PHE A 49 -2.24 -6.11 4.93
N THR A 50 -2.86 -6.04 6.11
CA THR A 50 -3.52 -7.18 6.75
C THR A 50 -4.96 -6.81 7.06
N ASP A 51 -5.92 -7.46 6.40
CA ASP A 51 -7.33 -7.22 6.64
C ASP A 51 -7.93 -8.20 7.67
N ASN A 52 -9.06 -7.81 8.26
CA ASN A 52 -9.82 -8.60 9.22
C ASN A 52 -11.08 -9.27 8.63
N GLY A 53 -11.22 -9.31 7.29
CA GLY A 53 -12.40 -9.80 6.58
C GLY A 53 -13.61 -8.85 6.59
N ASN A 54 -13.47 -7.64 7.15
CA ASN A 54 -14.54 -6.64 7.28
C ASN A 54 -14.08 -5.22 6.94
N TYR A 55 -13.23 -5.05 5.92
CA TYR A 55 -12.66 -3.75 5.54
C TYR A 55 -11.89 -3.03 6.67
N GLY A 56 -11.67 -3.69 7.81
CA GLY A 56 -10.72 -3.26 8.81
C GLY A 56 -9.34 -3.75 8.38
N VAL A 57 -8.43 -2.82 8.11
CA VAL A 57 -7.13 -3.11 7.55
C VAL A 57 -6.05 -2.49 8.43
N THR A 58 -5.06 -3.31 8.79
CA THR A 58 -3.82 -2.84 9.40
C THR A 58 -2.82 -2.55 8.30
N PHE A 59 -2.33 -1.32 8.26
CA PHE A 59 -1.23 -0.90 7.41
C PHE A 59 0.06 -1.10 8.20
N LYS A 60 1.09 -1.63 7.57
CA LYS A 60 2.41 -1.79 8.17
C LYS A 60 3.47 -1.26 7.22
N LEU A 61 4.21 -0.24 7.66
CA LEU A 61 5.34 0.34 6.94
C LEU A 61 6.64 -0.27 7.45
N ASN A 62 7.49 -0.69 6.52
CA ASN A 62 8.84 -1.16 6.78
C ASN A 62 9.80 -0.52 5.77
N LEU A 63 10.40 0.60 6.16
CA LEU A 63 11.11 1.48 5.25
C LEU A 63 12.58 1.64 5.64
N VAL A 64 13.37 2.11 4.69
CA VAL A 64 14.74 2.59 4.89
C VAL A 64 14.86 4.03 4.38
N GLY A 65 15.69 4.84 5.03
CA GLY A 65 16.01 6.19 4.56
C GLY A 65 17.19 6.19 3.60
N TYR A 66 17.10 6.90 2.49
CA TYR A 66 18.17 7.01 1.50
C TYR A 66 18.12 8.33 0.73
N ALA A 67 19.26 8.72 0.17
CA ALA A 67 19.38 9.97 -0.56
C ALA A 67 19.17 9.77 -2.07
N VAL A 68 18.61 10.79 -2.71
CA VAL A 68 18.29 10.82 -4.13
C VAL A 68 18.73 12.15 -4.73
N ASN A 69 19.48 12.12 -5.83
CA ASN A 69 19.93 13.33 -6.54
C ASN A 69 18.81 13.94 -7.42
N ASP A 70 19.08 15.09 -8.05
CA ASP A 70 18.13 15.79 -8.92
C ASP A 70 17.73 14.97 -10.17
N SER A 71 18.56 14.00 -10.55
CA SER A 71 18.26 13.03 -11.61
C SER A 71 17.41 11.85 -11.13
N GLN A 72 16.92 11.90 -9.89
CA GLN A 72 16.12 10.85 -9.25
C GLN A 72 16.86 9.50 -9.17
N GLN A 73 18.14 9.54 -8.84
CA GLN A 73 18.98 8.37 -8.65
C GLN A 73 19.46 8.27 -7.21
N TYR A 74 19.45 7.05 -6.68
CA TYR A 74 20.01 6.72 -5.37
C TYR A 74 21.48 7.16 -5.26
N VAL A 75 21.80 7.81 -4.14
CA VAL A 75 23.16 8.19 -3.77
C VAL A 75 23.54 7.47 -2.46
N PRO A 76 24.57 6.61 -2.48
CA PRO A 76 24.91 5.79 -1.32
C PRO A 76 25.60 6.57 -0.21
N ASN A 77 25.46 6.06 1.03
CA ASN A 77 26.23 6.46 2.20
C ASN A 77 26.14 7.95 2.59
N LEU A 78 25.02 8.60 2.28
CA LEU A 78 24.73 9.96 2.74
C LEU A 78 24.08 9.98 4.13
N HIS A 79 23.80 11.17 4.64
CA HIS A 79 23.20 11.41 5.94
C HIS A 79 22.18 12.55 5.84
N TYR A 80 21.25 12.61 6.80
CA TYR A 80 20.40 13.77 7.02
C TYR A 80 21.24 15.02 7.28
N ILE A 81 20.94 16.16 6.66
CA ILE A 81 21.72 17.39 6.87
C ILE A 81 21.28 18.07 8.18
N PRO A 82 22.20 18.41 9.10
CA PRO A 82 21.84 19.18 10.29
C PRO A 82 21.37 20.60 9.92
N PHE A 83 20.12 20.95 10.28
CA PHE A 83 19.58 22.31 10.10
C PHE A 83 19.03 22.93 11.40
N GLY A 84 19.23 22.28 12.55
CA GLY A 84 18.73 22.74 13.85
C GLY A 84 17.33 22.26 14.21
N GLY A 85 16.75 21.35 13.41
CA GLY A 85 15.47 20.69 13.67
C GLY A 85 15.50 19.19 13.37
N THR A 86 14.31 18.60 13.25
CA THR A 86 14.09 17.19 12.89
C THR A 86 13.41 17.07 11.53
N TYR A 87 13.71 15.99 10.84
CA TYR A 87 13.01 15.58 9.63
C TYR A 87 11.72 14.85 10.02
N ASP A 88 10.63 15.61 10.09
CA ASP A 88 9.31 15.11 10.45
C ASP A 88 8.54 14.62 9.22
N TYR A 89 8.00 13.40 9.28
CA TYR A 89 7.23 12.82 8.18
C TYR A 89 5.77 12.63 8.57
N ILE A 90 4.89 13.16 7.73
CA ILE A 90 3.43 13.12 7.88
C ILE A 90 2.89 12.04 6.95
N LEU A 91 2.10 11.12 7.50
CA LEU A 91 1.33 10.15 6.74
C LEU A 91 -0.08 10.68 6.53
N ILE A 92 -0.52 10.69 5.28
CA ILE A 92 -1.87 11.04 4.87
C ILE A 92 -2.48 9.83 4.20
N VAL A 93 -3.68 9.45 4.64
CA VAL A 93 -4.46 8.37 4.03
C VAL A 93 -5.77 8.93 3.53
N SER A 94 -6.07 8.69 2.27
CA SER A 94 -7.32 9.05 1.62
C SER A 94 -7.95 7.86 0.91
N THR A 95 -9.28 7.84 0.85
CA THR A 95 -10.05 6.78 0.17
C THR A 95 -10.83 7.34 -1.01
N SER A 96 -11.05 6.53 -2.03
CA SER A 96 -11.90 6.86 -3.18
C SER A 96 -12.90 5.74 -3.42
N ASN A 97 -14.17 6.08 -3.61
CA ASN A 97 -15.25 5.16 -3.99
C ASN A 97 -15.66 5.29 -5.47
N ASN A 98 -14.97 6.14 -6.23
CA ASN A 98 -15.32 6.49 -7.62
C ASN A 98 -14.12 6.36 -8.57
N ASN A 99 -13.30 5.33 -8.36
CA ASN A 99 -12.16 5.02 -9.23
C ASN A 99 -11.19 6.21 -9.37
N GLN A 100 -10.77 6.79 -8.23
CA GLN A 100 -9.78 7.86 -8.12
C GLN A 100 -10.24 9.25 -8.59
N ALA A 101 -11.51 9.42 -8.98
CA ALA A 101 -12.03 10.71 -9.44
C ALA A 101 -12.16 11.74 -8.30
N SER A 102 -12.36 11.31 -7.06
CA SER A 102 -12.28 12.14 -5.86
C SER A 102 -11.72 11.37 -4.67
N TRP A 103 -11.19 12.10 -3.70
CA TRP A 103 -10.53 11.56 -2.51
C TRP A 103 -11.14 12.12 -1.23
N ASN A 104 -11.36 11.26 -0.24
CA ASN A 104 -11.76 11.64 1.12
C ASN A 104 -10.63 11.27 2.10
N GLN A 105 -10.06 12.27 2.76
CA GLN A 105 -8.99 12.07 3.74
C GLN A 105 -9.55 11.45 5.03
N ILE A 106 -8.95 10.33 5.45
CA ILE A 106 -9.33 9.59 6.67
C ILE A 106 -8.24 9.61 7.74
N PHE A 107 -7.02 10.03 7.40
CA PHE A 107 -5.90 10.13 8.34
C PHE A 107 -4.93 11.22 7.90
N ASN A 108 -4.38 11.94 8.87
CA ASN A 108 -3.30 12.91 8.68
C ASN A 108 -2.59 13.11 10.02
N ALA A 109 -1.39 12.55 10.16
CA ALA A 109 -0.59 12.71 11.36
C ALA A 109 0.90 12.54 11.07
N LYS A 110 1.73 13.18 11.89
CA LYS A 110 3.16 12.87 11.97
C LYS A 110 3.34 11.44 12.48
N ILE A 111 4.11 10.64 11.75
CA ILE A 111 4.42 9.24 12.13
C ILE A 111 5.90 8.97 12.34
N PHE A 112 6.79 9.77 11.75
CA PHE A 112 8.25 9.67 11.96
C PHE A 112 8.85 11.03 12.25
N SER A 113 9.99 11.01 12.94
CA SER A 113 10.84 12.17 13.21
C SER A 113 12.28 11.69 13.28
N HIS A 114 13.14 12.22 12.43
CA HIS A 114 14.54 11.80 12.35
C HIS A 114 15.48 12.97 12.64
N PRO A 115 16.55 12.79 13.44
CA PRO A 115 17.48 13.86 13.73
C PRO A 115 18.37 14.17 12.53
N GLY A 116 18.72 15.45 12.36
CA GLY A 116 19.79 15.85 11.45
C GLY A 116 21.12 15.17 11.83
N GLY A 117 21.94 14.85 10.82
CA GLY A 117 23.22 14.16 10.96
C GLY A 117 23.13 12.63 11.01
N ALA A 118 21.94 12.04 11.10
CA ALA A 118 21.80 10.59 11.09
C ALA A 118 22.12 9.98 9.71
N ASN A 119 22.85 8.87 9.73
CA ASN A 119 23.26 8.19 8.50
C ASN A 119 22.08 7.49 7.82
N LEU A 120 22.01 7.63 6.51
CA LEU A 120 21.06 6.95 5.63
C LEU A 120 21.59 5.56 5.26
N CYS A 121 20.77 4.78 4.55
CA CYS A 121 21.01 3.38 4.22
C CYS A 121 22.46 3.11 3.78
N TYR A 122 23.06 2.12 4.43
CA TYR A 122 24.44 1.65 4.27
C TYR A 122 25.56 2.56 4.81
N GLY A 123 25.24 3.75 5.32
CA GLY A 123 26.16 4.49 6.20
C GLY A 123 26.30 3.85 7.59
N ALA A 124 27.23 4.34 8.41
CA ALA A 124 27.42 3.79 9.75
C ALA A 124 26.14 3.90 10.61
N ASN A 125 25.70 2.81 11.24
CA ASN A 125 24.47 2.77 12.05
C ASN A 125 23.17 3.14 11.29
N TRP A 126 23.13 2.99 9.96
CA TRP A 126 21.95 3.29 9.15
C TRP A 126 20.67 2.56 9.59
N HIS A 127 20.82 1.37 10.17
CA HIS A 127 19.72 0.56 10.67
C HIS A 127 18.93 1.24 11.79
N VAL A 128 19.53 2.22 12.49
CA VAL A 128 18.82 3.03 13.50
C VAL A 128 17.72 3.86 12.85
N ILE A 129 18.01 4.49 11.70
CA ILE A 129 16.98 5.20 10.93
C ILE A 129 15.93 4.21 10.46
N ALA A 130 16.33 3.10 9.83
CA ALA A 130 15.40 2.08 9.36
C ALA A 130 14.47 1.57 10.46
N GLN A 131 14.99 1.30 11.66
CA GLN A 131 14.20 0.87 12.82
C GLN A 131 13.21 1.95 13.28
N SER A 132 13.59 3.22 13.21
CA SER A 132 12.70 4.35 13.50
C SER A 132 11.74 4.70 12.36
N SER A 133 11.88 4.08 11.19
CA SER A 133 10.98 4.23 10.01
C SER A 133 10.02 3.04 9.89
N GLN A 134 9.64 2.44 11.02
CA GLN A 134 8.68 1.34 11.13
C GLN A 134 7.40 1.84 11.76
N TRP A 135 6.24 1.58 11.13
CA TRP A 135 4.97 2.06 11.65
C TRP A 135 3.84 1.06 11.37
N SER A 136 2.83 1.05 12.23
CA SER A 136 1.60 0.32 11.97
C SER A 136 0.39 1.07 12.48
N GLY A 137 -0.71 1.00 11.73
CA GLY A 137 -1.98 1.60 12.12
C GLY A 137 -3.16 0.86 11.52
N PHE A 138 -4.25 0.79 12.29
CA PHE A 138 -5.49 0.17 11.87
C PHE A 138 -6.46 1.22 11.33
N PHE A 139 -7.11 0.90 10.21
CA PHE A 139 -8.12 1.72 9.58
C PHE A 139 -9.36 0.89 9.28
N GLN A 140 -10.53 1.41 9.66
CA GLN A 140 -11.79 0.91 9.14
C GLN A 140 -12.10 1.63 7.84
N LEU A 141 -11.90 0.96 6.70
CA LEU A 141 -12.20 1.52 5.39
C LEU A 141 -13.72 1.49 5.12
N PRO A 142 -14.27 2.49 4.42
CA PRO A 142 -15.63 2.41 3.86
C PRO A 142 -15.77 1.19 2.93
N THR A 143 -16.91 0.49 3.00
CA THR A 143 -17.14 -0.75 2.23
C THR A 143 -17.28 -0.55 0.73
N ASP A 144 -17.51 0.69 0.29
CA ASP A 144 -17.56 1.12 -1.10
C ASP A 144 -16.20 1.61 -1.62
N THR A 145 -15.14 1.54 -0.81
CA THR A 145 -13.78 1.93 -1.22
C THR A 145 -13.33 1.13 -2.45
N THR A 146 -12.86 1.84 -3.47
CA THR A 146 -12.25 1.29 -4.68
C THR A 146 -10.72 1.41 -4.64
N HIS A 147 -10.21 2.50 -4.06
CA HIS A 147 -8.77 2.80 -3.98
C HIS A 147 -8.44 3.49 -2.67
N VAL A 148 -7.20 3.30 -2.21
CA VAL A 148 -6.62 4.05 -1.10
C VAL A 148 -5.36 4.74 -1.62
N LYS A 149 -5.27 6.03 -1.38
CA LYS A 149 -4.08 6.85 -1.60
C LYS A 149 -3.37 7.04 -0.27
N ILE A 150 -2.07 6.75 -0.24
CA ILE A 150 -1.23 6.86 0.93
C ILE A 150 -0.02 7.71 0.56
N GLU A 151 0.11 8.85 1.22
CA GLU A 151 1.19 9.81 1.00
C GLU A 151 2.04 9.86 2.26
N LEU A 152 3.34 9.67 2.13
CA LEU A 152 4.31 9.99 3.16
C LEU A 152 5.09 11.21 2.68
N ARG A 153 4.99 12.32 3.40
CA ARG A 153 5.64 13.57 3.02
C ARG A 153 6.42 14.15 4.17
N GLY A 154 7.61 14.65 3.88
CA GLY A 154 8.29 15.60 4.74
C GLY A 154 7.60 16.96 4.77
N GLU A 155 8.06 17.83 5.67
CA GLU A 155 7.75 19.25 5.60
C GLU A 155 8.29 19.80 4.25
N ASP A 156 7.47 20.60 3.55
CA ASP A 156 7.80 21.25 2.26
C ASP A 156 8.22 20.33 1.08
N ALA A 157 7.71 19.10 0.99
CA ALA A 157 8.07 18.13 -0.06
C ALA A 157 8.01 18.66 -1.53
N THR A 158 9.15 18.76 -2.20
CA THR A 158 9.31 19.08 -3.65
C THR A 158 9.19 17.87 -4.56
N LEU A 159 9.31 16.66 -4.01
CA LEU A 159 9.06 15.40 -4.69
C LEU A 159 7.84 14.68 -4.08
N PRO A 160 6.63 15.27 -4.19
CA PRO A 160 5.43 14.63 -3.68
C PRO A 160 5.17 13.32 -4.42
N HIS A 161 4.74 12.30 -3.68
CA HIS A 161 4.35 11.03 -4.25
C HIS A 161 3.08 10.49 -3.63
N GLU A 162 2.16 10.07 -4.50
CA GLU A 162 0.91 9.45 -4.14
C GLU A 162 1.03 7.94 -4.38
N ASN A 163 1.19 7.16 -3.31
CA ASN A 163 1.13 5.71 -3.42
C ASN A 163 -0.35 5.30 -3.49
N ILE A 164 -0.82 4.89 -4.67
CA ILE A 164 -2.23 4.51 -4.89
C ILE A 164 -2.34 3.00 -5.02
N TYR A 165 -3.13 2.40 -4.15
CA TYR A 165 -3.44 0.97 -4.17
C TYR A 165 -4.93 0.76 -4.45
N SER A 166 -5.23 -0.16 -5.35
CA SER A 166 -6.59 -0.69 -5.51
C SER A 166 -7.03 -1.42 -4.25
N ILE A 167 -8.33 -1.47 -3.98
CA ILE A 167 -8.85 -2.22 -2.83
C ILE A 167 -8.48 -3.70 -2.92
N GLN A 168 -8.30 -4.26 -4.13
CA GLN A 168 -7.85 -5.65 -4.32
C GLN A 168 -6.40 -5.90 -3.91
N GLN A 169 -5.53 -4.88 -3.92
CA GLN A 169 -4.17 -5.01 -3.40
C GLN A 169 -4.14 -4.99 -1.86
N ILE A 170 -5.13 -4.33 -1.25
CA ILE A 170 -5.22 -4.13 0.20
C ILE A 170 -6.01 -5.26 0.87
N ILE A 171 -7.12 -5.66 0.25
CA ILE A 171 -8.02 -6.73 0.66
C ILE A 171 -8.08 -7.72 -0.51
N PRO A 172 -7.19 -8.72 -0.52
CA PRO A 172 -6.98 -9.59 -1.67
C PRO A 172 -8.14 -10.55 -1.91
N GLU A 173 -9.00 -10.79 -0.92
CA GLU A 173 -10.17 -11.65 -1.06
C GLU A 173 -11.45 -10.82 -0.96
N PHE A 174 -12.42 -11.13 -1.80
CA PHE A 174 -13.70 -10.43 -1.81
C PHE A 174 -14.83 -11.38 -2.23
N LYS A 175 -16.06 -11.02 -1.87
CA LYS A 175 -17.27 -11.68 -2.38
C LYS A 175 -17.67 -11.04 -3.70
N PRO A 176 -17.60 -11.74 -4.83
CA PRO A 176 -17.77 -11.14 -6.17
C PRO A 176 -19.22 -10.85 -6.55
N TRP A 177 -20.20 -11.13 -5.67
CA TRP A 177 -21.62 -11.07 -6.03
C TRP A 177 -22.32 -9.80 -5.58
N ALA A 178 -23.49 -9.60 -6.16
CA ALA A 178 -24.37 -8.49 -5.89
C ALA A 178 -25.82 -8.96 -5.99
N ILE A 179 -26.72 -8.23 -5.34
CA ILE A 179 -28.15 -8.34 -5.58
C ILE A 179 -28.65 -7.11 -6.32
N ARG A 180 -29.63 -7.31 -7.21
CA ARG A 180 -30.30 -6.20 -7.85
C ARG A 180 -31.54 -5.82 -7.04
N LYS A 181 -31.53 -4.62 -6.45
CA LYS A 181 -32.67 -4.06 -5.71
C LYS A 181 -32.90 -2.63 -6.19
N ALA A 182 -34.17 -2.25 -6.40
CA ALA A 182 -34.54 -0.93 -6.92
C ALA A 182 -33.77 -0.53 -8.20
N LYS A 183 -33.59 -1.47 -9.13
CA LYS A 183 -32.82 -1.33 -10.38
C LYS A 183 -31.31 -1.07 -10.22
N GLN A 184 -30.79 -1.03 -8.99
CA GLN A 184 -29.37 -0.87 -8.68
C GLN A 184 -28.74 -2.19 -8.25
N TRP A 185 -27.48 -2.39 -8.62
CA TRP A 185 -26.66 -3.49 -8.11
C TRP A 185 -26.05 -3.09 -6.78
N ASN A 186 -26.36 -3.84 -5.73
CA ASN A 186 -25.82 -3.64 -4.39
C ASN A 186 -24.84 -4.76 -4.11
N SER A 187 -23.59 -4.42 -3.79
CA SER A 187 -22.57 -5.42 -3.54
C SER A 187 -22.92 -6.27 -2.32
N LEU A 188 -22.62 -7.56 -2.40
CA LEU A 188 -22.64 -8.48 -1.25
C LEU A 188 -21.24 -8.68 -0.66
N ASN A 189 -20.27 -7.84 -1.00
CA ASN A 189 -18.95 -7.83 -0.37
C ASN A 189 -19.00 -7.26 1.05
N ARG A 190 -19.57 -8.06 1.95
CA ARG A 190 -19.75 -7.79 3.38
C ARG A 190 -19.38 -9.04 4.19
N PRO A 191 -19.09 -8.93 5.49
CA PRO A 191 -18.68 -10.09 6.30
C PRO A 191 -19.71 -11.21 6.33
N SER A 192 -21.00 -10.85 6.36
CA SER A 192 -22.10 -11.79 6.45
C SER A 192 -22.51 -12.40 5.11
N GLY A 193 -23.22 -13.53 5.18
CA GLY A 193 -23.72 -14.27 4.02
C GLY A 193 -22.67 -15.21 3.43
N PHE A 194 -23.14 -16.34 2.91
CA PHE A 194 -22.32 -17.41 2.36
C PHE A 194 -22.90 -17.87 1.02
N PHE A 195 -22.03 -18.36 0.14
CA PHE A 195 -22.39 -19.06 -1.07
C PHE A 195 -21.77 -20.45 -1.02
N HIS A 196 -22.59 -21.43 -0.67
CA HIS A 196 -22.19 -22.83 -0.65
C HIS A 196 -22.65 -23.54 -1.90
N ILE A 197 -21.79 -24.39 -2.45
CA ILE A 197 -22.17 -25.37 -3.45
C ILE A 197 -22.20 -26.75 -2.81
N ARG A 198 -23.03 -27.64 -3.33
CA ARG A 198 -23.03 -29.04 -2.92
C ARG A 198 -22.17 -29.84 -3.89
N LYS A 199 -21.12 -30.49 -3.40
CA LYS A 199 -20.22 -31.33 -4.20
C LYS A 199 -19.96 -32.64 -3.47
N SER A 200 -20.23 -33.77 -4.14
CA SER A 200 -20.09 -35.11 -3.57
C SER A 200 -20.77 -35.28 -2.20
N GLY A 201 -21.95 -34.69 -2.03
CA GLY A 201 -22.73 -34.76 -0.79
C GLY A 201 -22.32 -33.77 0.31
N GLN A 202 -21.16 -33.11 0.18
CA GLN A 202 -20.66 -32.11 1.13
C GLN A 202 -20.98 -30.68 0.68
N TRP A 203 -21.12 -29.79 1.65
CA TRP A 203 -21.21 -28.34 1.40
C TRP A 203 -19.80 -27.77 1.32
N GLU A 204 -19.46 -27.17 0.17
CA GLU A 204 -18.21 -26.43 -0.03
C GLU A 204 -18.50 -24.94 -0.06
N ASP A 205 -17.75 -24.16 0.71
CA ASP A 205 -17.80 -22.71 0.64
C ASP A 205 -17.07 -22.19 -0.60
N LYS A 206 -17.77 -21.37 -1.38
CA LYS A 206 -17.25 -20.68 -2.58
C LYS A 206 -17.46 -19.18 -2.45
N SER A 207 -17.44 -18.68 -1.22
CA SER A 207 -17.88 -17.33 -0.96
C SER A 207 -16.95 -16.24 -1.47
N ILE A 208 -15.66 -16.52 -1.35
CA ILE A 208 -14.60 -15.57 -1.61
C ILE A 208 -13.92 -15.91 -2.93
N MET A 209 -13.33 -14.89 -3.53
CA MET A 209 -12.50 -14.96 -4.72
C MET A 209 -11.30 -14.05 -4.51
N SER A 210 -10.14 -14.43 -5.04
CA SER A 210 -8.97 -13.58 -5.00
C SER A 210 -9.05 -12.48 -6.06
N GLY A 211 -8.61 -11.26 -5.71
CA GLY A 211 -8.41 -10.14 -6.62
C GLY A 211 -7.58 -10.51 -7.84
N ASN A 212 -6.53 -11.33 -7.64
CA ASN A 212 -5.64 -11.78 -8.71
C ASN A 212 -6.33 -12.67 -9.74
N GLU A 213 -7.47 -13.29 -9.41
CA GLU A 213 -8.26 -14.09 -10.34
C GLU A 213 -9.20 -13.23 -11.19
N THR A 214 -9.40 -11.95 -10.83
CA THR A 214 -10.28 -11.03 -11.57
C THR A 214 -9.77 -10.82 -12.99
N GLY A 215 -10.65 -11.00 -13.98
CA GLY A 215 -10.31 -10.86 -15.39
C GLY A 215 -9.47 -12.00 -15.97
N GLN A 216 -8.95 -12.92 -15.14
CA GLN A 216 -8.17 -14.07 -15.60
C GLN A 216 -9.08 -15.14 -16.21
N VAL A 217 -8.61 -15.75 -17.30
CA VAL A 217 -9.38 -16.75 -18.05
C VAL A 217 -9.51 -18.04 -17.23
N ASN A 218 -10.73 -18.51 -17.06
CA ASN A 218 -11.10 -19.75 -16.36
C ASN A 218 -10.71 -19.82 -14.87
N GLN A 219 -10.32 -18.71 -14.24
CA GLN A 219 -9.95 -18.64 -12.82
C GLN A 219 -11.10 -18.08 -11.95
N GLY A 220 -11.03 -18.31 -10.64
CA GLY A 220 -11.97 -17.78 -9.65
C GLY A 220 -13.20 -18.65 -9.38
N THR A 221 -13.79 -18.45 -8.21
CA THR A 221 -15.04 -19.10 -7.76
C THR A 221 -16.26 -18.59 -8.51
N SER A 222 -16.22 -17.35 -9.02
CA SER A 222 -17.28 -16.73 -9.81
C SER A 222 -16.73 -16.16 -11.11
N ARG A 223 -17.41 -16.43 -12.23
CA ARG A 223 -16.94 -16.09 -13.58
C ARG A 223 -18.08 -15.53 -14.41
N ILE A 224 -17.76 -14.56 -15.25
CA ILE A 224 -18.67 -14.00 -16.25
C ILE A 224 -18.17 -14.32 -17.65
N ARG A 225 -19.09 -14.36 -18.61
CA ARG A 225 -18.74 -14.60 -20.01
C ARG A 225 -18.39 -13.28 -20.68
N LYS A 226 -17.15 -13.17 -21.17
CA LYS A 226 -16.64 -11.99 -21.89
C LYS A 226 -15.82 -12.45 -23.09
N ASN A 227 -16.16 -11.97 -24.29
CA ASN A 227 -15.48 -12.32 -25.54
C ASN A 227 -15.33 -13.85 -25.73
N ASN A 228 -16.42 -14.59 -25.56
CA ASN A 228 -16.49 -16.07 -25.56
C ASN A 228 -15.69 -16.81 -24.48
N ASN A 229 -14.90 -16.13 -23.66
CA ASN A 229 -14.18 -16.72 -22.54
C ASN A 229 -14.94 -16.57 -21.23
N TRP A 230 -14.78 -17.55 -20.33
CA TRP A 230 -15.10 -17.36 -18.93
C TRP A 230 -13.95 -16.63 -18.26
N VAL A 231 -14.21 -15.47 -17.67
CA VAL A 231 -13.20 -14.69 -16.95
C VAL A 231 -13.66 -14.47 -15.52
N GLY A 232 -12.70 -14.46 -14.59
CA GLY A 232 -12.98 -14.19 -13.18
C GLY A 232 -13.73 -12.87 -13.00
N GLN A 233 -14.80 -12.91 -12.21
CA GLN A 233 -15.66 -11.77 -11.96
C GLN A 233 -15.07 -10.86 -10.88
N GLY A 234 -14.96 -9.56 -11.16
CA GLY A 234 -14.61 -8.54 -10.16
C GLY A 234 -15.78 -8.18 -9.24
N LYS A 235 -15.58 -7.27 -8.28
CA LYS A 235 -16.69 -6.74 -7.45
C LYS A 235 -17.78 -6.16 -8.36
N VAL A 236 -19.03 -6.54 -8.10
CA VAL A 236 -20.21 -5.99 -8.80
C VAL A 236 -21.01 -5.11 -7.86
N GLY A 237 -21.51 -4.00 -8.37
CA GLY A 237 -22.27 -3.01 -7.61
C GLY A 237 -21.40 -2.17 -6.68
N ASN A 238 -22.04 -1.19 -6.05
CA ASN A 238 -21.40 -0.34 -5.05
C ASN A 238 -21.38 -1.07 -3.70
#